data_AF-A0A968UIE5-F1
#
_entry.id   AF-A0A968UIE5-F1
#
_cell.length_a   1.000
_cell.length_b   1.000
_cell.length_c   1.000
_cell.angle_alpha   90.00
_cell.angle_beta   90.00
_cell.angle_gamma   90.00
#
_symmetry.space_group_name_H-M   'P 1'
#
loop_
_entity.id
_entity.type
_entity.pdbx_description
1 polymer ?
#
loop_
_entity_poly.entity_id
_entity_poly.type
_entity_poly.pdbx_seq_one_letter_code
_entity_poly.pdbx_strand_id
1 'polypeptide(L)'
;MPLLDAVKAVKKIGSGDLDTRLTVDSEDELGELNANINLMTAQIQNSLEEQKEFAEKQKLEKEKLEMAIYTLLEEVSEATNGDLTVRAGLDSMEISTVADLFNAIIGNLQDIAIEAKQSTGLVGSSLKANESEIRMLAEQAIAETKEARETLISVQQMSLSIQAVAANASQAEKITDDTYNTIVSSTANMDSTVTSILQLRTTVGETAKKMKRLGESSQKISQVVSFIEEIALKTNVLAINASVEAGRAGEYGQGFTIVAEQVGALAEQSAAATKEIANIVAAIQAETQEVNQAMESGTTQVVETTRLVESTKQSLSLVLEKSQEVNQLMGSISQSTVSQASTSQTITNLMQKIAELSASTSESSSKVAQSIVETAAVAQKLETTVGQFKVAG
;
A
#
# COMPACT_ATOMS: atom_id res chain seq x y z
N MET A 1 -62.99 -102.59 77.35
CA MET A 1 -61.62 -102.90 77.83
C MET A 1 -60.80 -101.64 77.59
N PRO A 2 -60.17 -101.06 78.63
CA PRO A 2 -59.53 -99.75 78.55
C PRO A 2 -58.56 -99.60 77.36
N LEU A 3 -57.83 -100.68 77.04
CA LEU A 3 -56.89 -100.73 75.92
C LEU A 3 -57.56 -100.61 74.53
N LEU A 4 -58.76 -101.20 74.36
CA LEU A 4 -59.48 -101.20 73.08
C LEU A 4 -60.04 -99.79 72.78
N ASP A 5 -60.47 -99.09 73.82
CA ASP A 5 -60.97 -97.71 73.70
C ASP A 5 -59.80 -96.75 73.45
N ALA A 6 -58.63 -97.01 74.04
CA ALA A 6 -57.40 -96.28 73.74
C ALA A 6 -56.92 -96.46 72.29
N VAL A 7 -56.91 -97.71 71.78
CA VAL A 7 -56.56 -97.99 70.38
C VAL A 7 -57.54 -97.35 69.40
N LYS A 8 -58.85 -97.33 69.71
CA LYS A 8 -59.84 -96.65 68.87
C LYS A 8 -59.65 -95.13 68.87
N ALA A 9 -59.36 -94.53 70.01
CA ALA A 9 -59.12 -93.10 70.13
C ALA A 9 -57.83 -92.66 69.41
N VAL A 10 -56.72 -93.40 69.58
CA VAL A 10 -55.47 -93.14 68.84
C VAL A 10 -55.67 -93.32 67.33
N LYS A 11 -56.46 -94.30 66.89
CA LYS A 11 -56.80 -94.48 65.47
C LYS A 11 -57.62 -93.31 64.92
N LYS A 12 -58.53 -92.74 65.71
CA LYS A 12 -59.29 -91.53 65.34
C LYS A 12 -58.39 -90.30 65.26
N ILE A 13 -57.54 -90.08 66.27
CA ILE A 13 -56.52 -89.02 66.31
C ILE A 13 -55.60 -89.12 65.09
N GLY A 14 -55.09 -90.32 64.77
CA GLY A 14 -54.26 -90.57 63.59
C GLY A 14 -54.98 -90.43 62.24
N SER A 15 -56.33 -90.42 62.23
CA SER A 15 -57.14 -90.12 61.04
C SER A 15 -57.55 -88.64 60.93
N GLY A 16 -57.08 -87.78 61.86
CA GLY A 16 -57.33 -86.33 61.84
C GLY A 16 -58.44 -85.84 62.77
N ASP A 17 -59.10 -86.72 63.52
CA ASP A 17 -60.09 -86.35 64.55
C ASP A 17 -59.36 -86.03 65.87
N LEU A 18 -58.79 -84.82 65.92
CA LEU A 18 -58.00 -84.33 67.04
C LEU A 18 -58.84 -83.80 68.19
N ASP A 19 -60.17 -83.77 68.09
CA ASP A 19 -61.06 -83.44 69.22
C ASP A 19 -61.33 -84.66 70.12
N THR A 20 -60.95 -85.85 69.65
CA THR A 20 -61.01 -87.07 70.44
C THR A 20 -60.10 -86.96 71.67
N ARG A 21 -60.67 -87.24 72.85
CA ARG A 21 -59.94 -87.32 74.13
C ARG A 21 -60.16 -88.68 74.76
N LEU A 22 -59.10 -89.22 75.34
CA LEU A 22 -59.11 -90.45 76.13
C LEU A 22 -59.54 -90.16 77.56
N THR A 23 -60.35 -91.03 78.17
CA THR A 23 -60.70 -90.92 79.59
C THR A 23 -59.54 -91.38 80.47
N VAL A 24 -59.29 -90.63 81.55
CA VAL A 24 -58.19 -90.85 82.52
C VAL A 24 -58.82 -91.21 83.87
N ASP A 25 -59.28 -92.46 84.01
CA ASP A 25 -60.04 -92.92 85.18
C ASP A 25 -59.19 -93.77 86.15
N SER A 26 -57.87 -93.79 85.97
CA SER A 26 -56.92 -94.67 86.66
C SER A 26 -55.54 -94.00 86.81
N GLU A 27 -54.83 -94.25 87.90
CA GLU A 27 -53.43 -93.80 88.12
C GLU A 27 -52.38 -94.86 87.72
N ASP A 28 -52.79 -95.92 87.01
CA ASP A 28 -51.89 -96.94 86.46
C ASP A 28 -51.20 -96.48 85.16
N GLU A 29 -50.31 -97.32 84.60
CA GLU A 29 -49.55 -96.99 83.39
C GLU A 29 -50.46 -96.68 82.17
N LEU A 30 -51.72 -97.13 82.18
CA LEU A 30 -52.70 -96.83 81.12
C LEU A 30 -53.34 -95.44 81.28
N GLY A 31 -53.54 -94.98 82.52
CA GLY A 31 -53.97 -93.61 82.81
C GLY A 31 -52.94 -92.56 82.40
N GLU A 32 -51.65 -92.82 82.70
CA GLU A 32 -50.54 -91.94 82.32
C GLU A 32 -50.33 -91.91 80.80
N LEU A 33 -50.47 -93.05 80.12
CA LEU A 33 -50.42 -93.13 78.65
C LEU A 33 -51.58 -92.34 78.01
N ASN A 34 -52.80 -92.46 78.53
CA ASN A 34 -53.96 -91.71 78.03
C ASN A 34 -53.79 -90.19 78.24
N ALA A 35 -53.24 -89.77 79.37
CA ALA A 35 -52.91 -88.36 79.63
C ALA A 35 -51.83 -87.83 78.68
N ASN A 36 -50.76 -88.58 78.43
CA ASN A 36 -49.71 -88.21 77.49
C ASN A 36 -50.21 -88.16 76.03
N ILE A 37 -51.08 -89.09 75.63
CA ILE A 37 -51.71 -89.05 74.30
C ILE A 37 -52.62 -87.83 74.18
N ASN A 38 -53.44 -87.51 75.19
CA ASN A 38 -54.25 -86.29 75.20
C ASN A 38 -53.40 -85.01 75.11
N LEU A 39 -52.27 -84.97 75.82
CA LEU A 39 -51.28 -83.88 75.75
C LEU A 39 -50.66 -83.77 74.36
N MET A 40 -50.26 -84.89 73.75
CA MET A 40 -49.73 -84.94 72.39
C MET A 40 -50.77 -84.50 71.36
N THR A 41 -52.03 -84.94 71.50
CA THR A 41 -53.15 -84.50 70.66
C THR A 41 -53.41 -83.01 70.80
N ALA A 42 -53.38 -82.46 72.01
CA ALA A 42 -53.51 -81.03 72.25
C ALA A 42 -52.33 -80.21 71.67
N GLN A 43 -51.10 -80.71 71.79
CA GLN A 43 -49.93 -80.09 71.14
C GLN A 43 -50.03 -80.13 69.62
N ILE A 44 -50.43 -81.25 69.03
CA ILE A 44 -50.65 -81.39 67.58
C ILE A 44 -51.75 -80.44 67.12
N GLN A 45 -52.84 -80.32 67.87
CA GLN A 45 -53.95 -79.41 67.57
C GLN A 45 -53.49 -77.94 67.62
N ASN A 46 -52.75 -77.53 68.65
CA ASN A 46 -52.17 -76.18 68.74
C ASN A 46 -51.16 -75.91 67.61
N SER A 47 -50.25 -76.84 67.31
CA SER A 47 -49.29 -76.66 66.22
C SER A 47 -49.94 -76.63 64.83
N LEU A 48 -51.05 -77.35 64.62
CA LEU A 48 -51.82 -77.27 63.38
C LEU A 48 -52.55 -75.93 63.25
N GLU A 49 -53.12 -75.40 64.34
CA GLU A 49 -53.77 -74.08 64.33
C GLU A 49 -52.74 -72.97 64.10
N GLU A 50 -51.60 -73.01 64.79
CA GLU A 50 -50.46 -72.10 64.56
C GLU A 50 -49.94 -72.18 63.11
N GLN A 51 -49.82 -73.39 62.54
CA GLN A 51 -49.44 -73.55 61.13
C GLN A 51 -50.48 -72.98 60.16
N LYS A 52 -51.77 -73.10 60.48
CA LYS A 52 -52.86 -72.62 59.64
C LYS A 52 -52.95 -71.11 59.66
N GLU A 53 -52.86 -70.49 60.85
CA GLU A 53 -52.75 -69.03 60.99
C GLU A 53 -51.50 -68.49 60.30
N PHE A 54 -50.36 -69.18 60.44
CA PHE A 54 -49.12 -68.79 59.75
C PHE A 54 -49.23 -68.90 58.22
N ALA A 55 -49.87 -69.95 57.70
CA ALA A 55 -50.10 -70.13 56.27
C ALA A 55 -51.09 -69.10 55.70
N GLU A 56 -52.16 -68.77 56.43
CA GLU A 56 -53.09 -67.70 56.04
C GLU A 56 -52.40 -66.34 56.06
N LYS A 57 -51.56 -66.06 57.07
CA LYS A 57 -50.77 -64.84 57.14
C LYS A 57 -49.78 -64.72 55.98
N GLN A 58 -49.06 -65.79 55.64
CA GLN A 58 -48.18 -65.82 54.47
C GLN A 58 -48.94 -65.64 53.15
N LYS A 59 -50.12 -66.26 53.02
CA LYS A 59 -50.96 -66.11 51.83
C LYS A 59 -51.42 -64.65 51.67
N LEU A 60 -51.84 -64.01 52.75
CA LEU A 60 -52.25 -62.60 52.75
C LEU A 60 -51.07 -61.66 52.43
N GLU A 61 -49.89 -61.91 53.00
CA GLU A 61 -48.65 -61.17 52.68
C GLU A 61 -48.26 -61.35 51.21
N LYS A 62 -48.39 -62.57 50.66
CA LYS A 62 -48.15 -62.84 49.24
C LYS A 62 -49.15 -62.11 48.34
N GLU A 63 -50.45 -62.15 48.64
CA GLU A 63 -51.47 -61.44 47.88
C GLU A 63 -51.28 -59.91 47.93
N LYS A 64 -50.88 -59.37 49.10
CA LYS A 64 -50.48 -57.96 49.24
C LYS A 64 -49.27 -57.62 48.40
N LEU A 65 -48.24 -58.48 48.39
CA LEU A 65 -47.05 -58.28 47.57
C LEU A 65 -47.37 -58.33 46.08
N GLU A 66 -48.19 -59.28 45.62
CA GLU A 66 -48.64 -59.38 44.23
C GLU A 66 -49.43 -58.14 43.79
N MET A 67 -50.34 -57.64 44.63
CA MET A 67 -51.05 -56.38 44.38
C MET A 67 -50.10 -55.18 44.31
N ALA A 68 -49.16 -55.08 45.26
CA ALA A 68 -48.19 -53.98 45.28
C ALA A 68 -47.27 -54.00 44.04
N ILE A 69 -46.88 -55.18 43.55
CA ILE A 69 -46.12 -55.32 42.29
C ILE A 69 -46.96 -54.84 41.10
N TYR A 70 -48.24 -55.19 41.07
CA TYR A 70 -49.14 -54.82 39.97
C TYR A 70 -49.36 -53.30 39.91
N THR A 71 -49.61 -52.69 41.07
CA THR A 71 -49.74 -51.22 41.19
C THR A 71 -48.45 -50.53 40.79
N LEU A 72 -47.29 -51.01 41.25
CA LEU A 72 -46.00 -50.46 40.83
C LEU A 72 -45.83 -50.54 39.31
N LEU A 73 -46.11 -51.70 38.69
CA LEU A 73 -46.00 -51.87 37.23
C LEU A 73 -46.92 -50.92 36.45
N GLU A 74 -48.13 -50.70 36.94
CA GLU A 74 -49.09 -49.77 36.33
C GLU A 74 -48.60 -48.33 36.45
N GLU A 75 -48.17 -47.92 37.65
CA GLU A 75 -47.65 -46.58 37.90
C GLU A 75 -46.43 -46.26 37.04
N VAL A 76 -45.52 -47.21 36.86
CA VAL A 76 -44.27 -46.99 36.11
C VAL A 76 -44.37 -47.24 34.62
N SER A 77 -45.50 -47.77 34.12
CA SER A 77 -45.68 -48.18 32.72
C SER A 77 -45.40 -47.03 31.74
N GLU A 78 -45.91 -45.83 32.04
CA GLU A 78 -45.75 -44.66 31.17
C GLU A 78 -44.30 -44.16 31.06
N ALA A 79 -43.43 -44.50 32.03
CA ALA A 79 -42.01 -44.18 31.94
C ALA A 79 -41.33 -44.93 30.77
N THR A 80 -41.84 -46.10 30.38
CA THR A 80 -41.34 -46.86 29.21
C THR A 80 -41.67 -46.17 27.88
N ASN A 81 -42.69 -45.31 27.86
CA ASN A 81 -43.06 -44.47 26.72
C ASN A 81 -42.34 -43.10 26.74
N GLY A 82 -41.41 -42.90 27.67
CA GLY A 82 -40.65 -41.65 27.80
C GLY A 82 -41.30 -40.59 28.69
N ASP A 83 -42.36 -40.92 29.45
CA ASP A 83 -42.89 -40.01 30.47
C ASP A 83 -42.01 -40.03 31.73
N LEU A 84 -41.05 -39.11 31.81
CA LEU A 84 -40.14 -38.98 32.95
C LEU A 84 -40.75 -38.15 34.11
N THR A 85 -42.02 -37.75 34.01
CA THR A 85 -42.76 -37.11 35.12
C THR A 85 -43.42 -38.11 36.05
N VAL A 86 -43.49 -39.37 35.61
CA VAL A 86 -44.02 -40.51 36.37
C VAL A 86 -43.23 -40.75 37.65
N ARG A 87 -43.93 -41.08 38.74
CA ARG A 87 -43.33 -41.46 40.02
C ARG A 87 -44.04 -42.70 40.57
N ALA A 88 -43.26 -43.64 41.08
CA ALA A 88 -43.77 -44.80 41.80
C ALA A 88 -44.23 -44.39 43.20
N GLY A 89 -45.41 -44.86 43.62
CA GLY A 89 -45.99 -44.65 44.94
C GLY A 89 -45.20 -45.38 46.04
N LEU A 90 -45.24 -44.82 47.25
CA LEU A 90 -44.48 -45.30 48.41
C LEU A 90 -45.38 -45.97 49.47
N ASP A 91 -46.61 -46.30 49.10
CA ASP A 91 -47.65 -46.70 50.06
C ASP A 91 -47.47 -48.12 50.61
N SER A 92 -46.69 -48.98 49.93
CA SER A 92 -46.35 -50.33 50.39
C SER A 92 -44.92 -50.40 50.93
N MET A 93 -44.78 -50.83 52.18
CA MET A 93 -43.49 -51.03 52.85
C MET A 93 -42.65 -52.13 52.16
N GLU A 94 -43.32 -53.12 51.56
CA GLU A 94 -42.69 -54.28 50.94
C GLU A 94 -41.95 -53.95 49.63
N ILE A 95 -42.33 -52.86 48.94
CA ILE A 95 -41.77 -52.47 47.63
C ILE A 95 -41.11 -51.08 47.65
N SER A 96 -41.20 -50.36 48.77
CA SER A 96 -40.67 -48.99 48.94
C SER A 96 -39.23 -48.80 48.43
N THR A 97 -38.31 -49.74 48.68
CA THR A 97 -36.91 -49.63 48.19
C THR A 97 -36.79 -49.70 46.67
N VAL A 98 -37.64 -50.48 46.00
CA VAL A 98 -37.68 -50.58 44.53
C VAL A 98 -38.29 -49.32 43.94
N ALA A 99 -39.35 -48.81 44.55
CA ALA A 99 -39.98 -47.54 44.18
C ALA A 99 -39.01 -46.35 44.32
N ASP A 100 -38.25 -46.29 45.42
CA ASP A 100 -37.20 -45.27 45.63
C ASP A 100 -36.11 -45.33 44.55
N LEU A 101 -35.60 -46.53 44.26
CA LEU A 101 -34.56 -46.72 43.23
C LEU A 101 -35.09 -46.33 41.84
N PHE A 102 -36.32 -46.71 41.53
CA PHE A 102 -36.98 -46.32 40.28
C PHE A 102 -37.12 -44.79 40.18
N ASN A 103 -37.64 -44.14 41.22
CA ASN A 103 -37.80 -42.70 41.28
C ASN A 103 -36.46 -41.97 41.13
N ALA A 104 -35.38 -42.48 41.74
CA ALA A 104 -34.03 -41.94 41.58
C ALA A 104 -33.49 -42.08 40.14
N ILE A 105 -33.71 -43.23 39.49
CA ILE A 105 -33.32 -43.44 38.08
C ILE A 105 -34.10 -42.50 37.17
N ILE A 106 -35.42 -42.39 37.33
CA ILE A 106 -36.25 -41.48 36.53
C ILE A 106 -35.89 -40.02 36.78
N GLY A 107 -35.58 -39.64 38.01
CA GLY A 107 -35.06 -38.30 38.34
C GLY A 107 -33.77 -37.98 37.58
N ASN A 108 -32.78 -38.88 37.64
CA ASN A 108 -31.53 -38.70 36.89
C ASN A 108 -31.75 -38.66 35.37
N LEU A 109 -32.63 -39.51 34.82
CA LEU A 109 -32.97 -39.49 33.40
C LEU A 109 -33.68 -38.19 32.99
N GLN A 110 -34.55 -37.67 33.86
CA GLN A 110 -35.23 -36.38 33.66
C GLN A 110 -34.22 -35.24 33.62
N ASP A 111 -33.27 -35.19 34.57
CA ASP A 111 -32.21 -34.18 34.60
C ASP A 111 -31.35 -34.24 33.33
N ILE A 112 -30.93 -35.44 32.91
CA ILE A 112 -30.16 -35.65 31.67
C ILE A 112 -30.97 -35.19 30.44
N ALA A 113 -32.27 -35.49 30.37
CA ALA A 113 -33.11 -35.07 29.26
C ALA A 113 -33.29 -33.54 29.20
N ILE A 114 -33.45 -32.87 30.36
CA ILE A 114 -33.51 -31.41 30.45
C ILE A 114 -32.18 -30.79 29.98
N GLU A 115 -31.05 -31.27 30.52
CA GLU A 115 -29.72 -30.79 30.17
C GLU A 115 -29.41 -31.02 28.68
N ALA A 116 -29.77 -32.18 28.14
CA ALA A 116 -29.60 -32.50 26.72
C ALA A 116 -30.45 -31.57 25.83
N LYS A 117 -31.71 -31.31 26.19
CA LYS A 117 -32.60 -30.41 25.46
C LYS A 117 -32.06 -28.98 25.43
N GLN A 118 -31.63 -28.47 26.59
CA GLN A 118 -31.04 -27.14 26.71
C GLN A 118 -29.74 -27.05 25.89
N SER A 119 -28.87 -28.05 25.99
CA SER A 119 -27.61 -28.12 25.25
C SER A 119 -27.84 -28.16 23.74
N THR A 120 -28.81 -28.94 23.26
CA THR A 120 -29.15 -28.97 21.82
C THR A 120 -29.68 -27.64 21.31
N GLY A 121 -30.48 -26.92 22.10
CA GLY A 121 -30.96 -25.59 21.75
C GLY A 121 -29.84 -24.55 21.68
N LEU A 122 -28.89 -24.59 22.62
CA LEU A 122 -27.70 -23.75 22.61
C LEU A 122 -26.80 -24.04 21.40
N VAL A 123 -26.58 -25.31 21.07
CA VAL A 123 -25.83 -25.71 19.87
C VAL A 123 -26.53 -25.23 18.60
N GLY A 124 -27.85 -25.42 18.48
CA GLY A 124 -28.62 -24.98 17.31
C GLY A 124 -28.58 -23.46 17.09
N SER A 125 -28.70 -22.67 18.15
CA SER A 125 -28.57 -21.20 18.06
C SER A 125 -27.16 -20.75 17.68
N SER A 126 -26.12 -21.39 18.25
CA SER A 126 -24.72 -21.11 17.93
C SER A 126 -24.38 -21.45 16.48
N LEU A 127 -24.91 -22.56 15.95
CA LEU A 127 -24.72 -22.95 14.56
C LEU A 127 -25.32 -21.94 13.58
N LYS A 128 -26.51 -21.39 13.86
CA LYS A 128 -27.12 -20.33 13.04
C LYS A 128 -26.29 -19.04 13.02
N ALA A 129 -25.74 -18.66 14.17
CA ALA A 129 -24.84 -17.50 14.25
C ALA A 129 -23.56 -17.74 13.43
N ASN A 130 -22.93 -18.90 13.60
CA ASN A 130 -21.73 -19.28 12.86
C ASN A 130 -21.99 -19.37 11.34
N GLU A 131 -23.15 -19.85 10.91
CA GLU A 131 -23.51 -19.91 9.48
C GLU A 131 -23.47 -18.52 8.85
N SER A 132 -24.09 -17.54 9.52
CA SER A 132 -24.13 -16.15 9.07
C SER A 132 -22.72 -15.55 8.99
N GLU A 133 -21.91 -15.76 10.02
CA GLU A 133 -20.53 -15.26 10.07
C GLU A 133 -19.65 -15.84 8.96
N ILE A 134 -19.72 -17.16 8.76
CA ILE A 134 -18.94 -17.85 7.73
C ILE A 134 -19.37 -17.43 6.33
N ARG A 135 -20.67 -17.19 6.10
CA ARG A 135 -21.16 -16.67 4.84
C ARG A 135 -20.63 -15.26 4.56
N MET A 136 -20.67 -14.37 5.56
CA MET A 136 -20.08 -13.03 5.44
C MET A 136 -18.58 -13.10 5.16
N LEU A 137 -17.85 -14.01 5.81
CA LEU A 137 -16.42 -14.22 5.57
C LEU A 137 -16.14 -14.68 4.14
N ALA A 138 -16.96 -15.58 3.58
CA ALA A 138 -16.83 -16.01 2.19
C ALA A 138 -17.08 -14.87 1.19
N GLU A 139 -18.09 -14.03 1.44
CA GLU A 139 -18.41 -12.86 0.61
C GLU A 139 -17.31 -11.79 0.69
N GLN A 140 -16.76 -11.53 1.88
CA GLN A 140 -15.61 -10.63 2.07
C GLN A 140 -14.37 -11.11 1.31
N ALA A 141 -14.07 -12.40 1.36
CA ALA A 141 -12.93 -12.97 0.65
C ALA A 141 -13.05 -12.84 -0.89
N ILE A 142 -14.28 -12.92 -1.42
CA ILE A 142 -14.54 -12.65 -2.85
C ILE A 142 -14.29 -11.17 -3.17
N ALA A 143 -14.73 -10.25 -2.29
CA ALA A 143 -14.50 -8.82 -2.45
C ALA A 143 -13.01 -8.47 -2.42
N GLU A 144 -12.24 -9.00 -1.46
CA GLU A 144 -10.79 -8.82 -1.39
C GLU A 144 -10.08 -9.30 -2.67
N THR A 145 -10.50 -10.44 -3.23
CA THR A 145 -9.95 -10.96 -4.49
C THR A 145 -10.17 -9.97 -5.64
N LYS A 146 -11.33 -9.29 -5.67
CA LYS A 146 -11.63 -8.27 -6.67
C LYS A 146 -10.77 -7.02 -6.47
N GLU A 147 -10.64 -6.53 -5.24
CA GLU A 147 -9.81 -5.37 -4.91
C GLU A 147 -8.32 -5.62 -5.21
N ALA A 148 -7.83 -6.83 -4.93
CA ALA A 148 -6.47 -7.23 -5.28
C ALA A 148 -6.24 -7.17 -6.80
N ARG A 149 -7.23 -7.60 -7.62
CA ARG A 149 -7.16 -7.49 -9.09
C ARG A 149 -7.19 -6.05 -9.57
N GLU A 150 -8.05 -5.20 -9.00
CA GLU A 150 -8.08 -3.78 -9.33
C GLU A 150 -6.75 -3.11 -9.00
N THR A 151 -6.15 -3.43 -7.86
CA THR A 151 -4.82 -2.96 -7.47
C THR A 151 -3.74 -3.43 -8.45
N LEU A 152 -3.80 -4.67 -8.93
CA LEU A 152 -2.87 -5.19 -9.95
C LEU A 152 -2.94 -4.38 -11.26
N ILE A 153 -4.14 -3.97 -11.68
CA ILE A 153 -4.31 -3.11 -12.87
C ILE A 153 -3.65 -1.75 -12.64
N SER A 154 -3.85 -1.13 -11.47
CA SER A 154 -3.19 0.13 -11.12
C SER A 154 -1.66 0.01 -11.07
N VAL A 155 -1.13 -1.10 -10.55
CA VAL A 155 0.32 -1.36 -10.55
C VAL A 155 0.86 -1.54 -11.97
N GLN A 156 0.10 -2.17 -12.87
CA GLN A 156 0.48 -2.27 -14.27
C GLN A 156 0.54 -0.90 -14.95
N GLN A 157 -0.44 -0.02 -14.71
CA GLN A 157 -0.40 1.36 -15.19
C GLN A 157 0.78 2.13 -14.61
N MET A 158 1.07 1.95 -13.32
CA MET A 158 2.24 2.53 -12.66
C MET A 158 3.54 2.06 -13.33
N SER A 159 3.67 0.78 -13.67
CA SER A 159 4.84 0.24 -14.39
C SER A 159 5.04 0.91 -15.75
N LEU A 160 3.97 1.16 -16.51
CA LEU A 160 4.05 1.89 -17.79
C LEU A 160 4.48 3.34 -17.58
N SER A 161 3.98 4.00 -16.53
CA SER A 161 4.36 5.36 -16.18
C SER A 161 5.84 5.44 -15.79
N ILE A 162 6.34 4.50 -14.99
CA ILE A 162 7.76 4.42 -14.60
C ILE A 162 8.65 4.27 -15.84
N GLN A 163 8.27 3.42 -16.80
CA GLN A 163 9.00 3.25 -18.07
C GLN A 163 9.02 4.54 -18.88
N ALA A 164 7.90 5.27 -18.95
CA ALA A 164 7.83 6.56 -19.63
C ALA A 164 8.72 7.62 -18.96
N VAL A 165 8.74 7.68 -17.62
CA VAL A 165 9.62 8.58 -16.87
C VAL A 165 11.09 8.24 -17.11
N ALA A 166 11.45 6.96 -17.12
CA ALA A 166 12.82 6.52 -17.41
C ALA A 166 13.25 6.90 -18.84
N ALA A 167 12.38 6.71 -19.83
CA ALA A 167 12.64 7.13 -21.21
C ALA A 167 12.82 8.65 -21.33
N ASN A 168 11.96 9.43 -20.66
CA ASN A 168 12.07 10.89 -20.62
C ASN A 168 13.38 11.36 -19.96
N ALA A 169 13.80 10.71 -18.87
CA ALA A 169 15.06 11.04 -18.21
C ALA A 169 16.27 10.76 -19.11
N SER A 170 16.28 9.61 -19.81
CA SER A 170 17.33 9.29 -20.79
C SER A 170 17.35 10.24 -21.98
N GLN A 171 16.18 10.66 -22.47
CA GLN A 171 16.10 11.66 -23.53
C GLN A 171 16.62 13.03 -23.07
N ALA A 172 16.29 13.45 -21.84
CA ALA A 172 16.79 14.69 -21.26
C ALA A 172 18.32 14.66 -21.05
N GLU A 173 18.88 13.53 -20.63
CA GLU A 173 20.34 13.32 -20.54
C GLU A 173 21.00 13.53 -21.90
N LYS A 174 20.45 12.93 -22.98
CA LYS A 174 20.97 13.13 -24.34
C LYS A 174 20.91 14.59 -24.79
N ILE A 175 19.78 15.28 -24.55
CA ILE A 175 19.63 16.71 -24.88
C ILE A 175 20.67 17.54 -24.12
N THR A 176 20.96 17.16 -22.88
CA THR A 176 21.93 17.85 -22.02
C THR A 176 23.36 17.65 -22.55
N ASP A 177 23.71 16.46 -23.03
CA ASP A 177 25.00 16.17 -23.67
C ASP A 177 25.17 16.92 -25.01
N ASP A 178 24.13 16.94 -25.85
CA ASP A 178 24.12 17.73 -27.09
C ASP A 178 24.29 19.24 -26.79
N THR A 179 23.67 19.72 -25.71
CA THR A 179 23.81 21.10 -25.22
C THR A 179 25.23 21.39 -24.75
N TYR A 180 25.85 20.48 -24.00
CA TYR A 180 27.26 20.57 -23.58
C TYR A 180 28.18 20.73 -24.80
N ASN A 181 28.05 19.86 -25.79
CA ASN A 181 28.86 19.91 -27.02
C ASN A 181 28.67 21.23 -27.79
N THR A 182 27.43 21.72 -27.85
CA THR A 182 27.10 23.01 -28.49
C THR A 182 27.74 24.19 -27.76
N ILE A 183 27.75 24.19 -26.43
CA ILE A 183 28.36 25.24 -25.60
C ILE A 183 29.88 25.23 -25.74
N VAL A 184 30.50 24.05 -25.76
CA VAL A 184 31.96 23.92 -25.98
C VAL A 184 32.36 24.50 -27.33
N SER A 185 31.63 24.16 -28.40
CA SER A 185 31.84 24.73 -29.74
C SER A 185 31.62 26.25 -29.76
N SER A 186 30.55 26.73 -29.11
CA SER A 186 30.25 28.16 -29.01
C SER A 186 31.33 28.94 -28.25
N THR A 187 31.89 28.34 -27.20
CA THR A 187 33.00 28.94 -26.44
C THR A 187 34.26 29.07 -27.30
N ALA A 188 34.60 28.04 -28.08
CA ALA A 188 35.72 28.10 -29.03
C ALA A 188 35.52 29.17 -30.12
N ASN A 189 34.29 29.34 -30.60
CA ASN A 189 33.94 30.41 -31.55
C ASN A 189 34.08 31.81 -30.91
N MET A 190 33.72 31.96 -29.63
CA MET A 190 33.93 33.21 -28.88
C MET A 190 35.42 33.51 -28.70
N ASP A 191 36.25 32.51 -28.39
CA ASP A 191 37.72 32.70 -28.30
C ASP A 191 38.33 33.14 -29.64
N SER A 192 37.85 32.57 -30.75
CA SER A 192 38.24 32.99 -32.11
C SER A 192 37.80 34.43 -32.40
N THR A 193 36.62 34.82 -31.90
CA THR A 193 36.10 36.19 -32.02
C THR A 193 36.95 37.18 -31.22
N VAL A 194 37.34 36.86 -29.98
CA VAL A 194 38.27 37.67 -29.17
C VAL A 194 39.59 37.88 -29.93
N THR A 195 40.15 36.80 -30.49
CA THR A 195 41.40 36.88 -31.26
C THR A 195 41.25 37.83 -32.47
N SER A 196 40.14 37.74 -33.19
CA SER A 196 39.85 38.61 -34.34
C SER A 196 39.70 40.08 -33.92
N ILE A 197 39.04 40.34 -32.78
CA ILE A 197 38.88 41.70 -32.24
C ILE A 197 40.25 42.29 -31.81
N LEU A 198 41.14 41.48 -31.23
CA LEU A 198 42.49 41.92 -30.87
C LEU A 198 43.33 42.28 -32.11
N GLN A 199 43.18 41.51 -33.20
CA GLN A 199 43.81 41.85 -34.48
C GLN A 199 43.23 43.14 -35.06
N LEU A 200 41.89 43.31 -35.05
CA LEU A 200 41.24 44.56 -35.48
C LEU A 200 41.71 45.76 -34.68
N ARG A 201 41.84 45.63 -33.36
CA ARG A 201 42.39 46.67 -32.48
C ARG A 201 43.78 47.11 -32.94
N THR A 202 44.63 46.16 -33.30
CA THR A 202 45.98 46.41 -33.78
C THR A 202 45.95 47.16 -35.12
N THR A 203 45.15 46.69 -36.08
CA THR A 203 44.98 47.32 -37.40
C THR A 203 44.45 48.74 -37.31
N VAL A 204 43.43 48.98 -36.48
CA VAL A 204 42.88 50.33 -36.22
C VAL A 204 43.96 51.23 -35.62
N GLY A 205 44.70 50.74 -34.63
CA GLY A 205 45.79 51.50 -33.99
C GLY A 205 46.93 51.84 -34.95
N GLU A 206 47.32 50.91 -35.83
CA GLU A 206 48.33 51.16 -36.87
C GLU A 206 47.84 52.16 -37.93
N THR A 207 46.56 52.06 -38.32
CA THR A 207 45.94 52.98 -39.29
C THR A 207 45.87 54.40 -38.73
N ALA A 208 45.44 54.56 -37.47
CA ALA A 208 45.45 55.85 -36.77
C ALA A 208 46.86 56.47 -36.73
N LYS A 209 47.90 55.67 -36.48
CA LYS A 209 49.31 56.14 -36.54
C LYS A 209 49.71 56.60 -37.94
N LYS A 210 49.32 55.87 -38.99
CA LYS A 210 49.59 56.24 -40.39
C LYS A 210 48.89 57.55 -40.77
N MET A 211 47.62 57.70 -40.41
CA MET A 211 46.84 58.92 -40.67
C MET A 211 47.41 60.13 -39.93
N LYS A 212 47.84 59.97 -38.68
CA LYS A 212 48.54 61.02 -37.95
C LYS A 212 49.80 61.52 -38.69
N ARG A 213 50.64 60.59 -39.17
CA ARG A 213 51.83 60.95 -39.97
C ARG A 213 51.49 61.60 -41.30
N LEU A 214 50.39 61.19 -41.94
CA LEU A 214 49.91 61.83 -43.17
C LEU A 214 49.47 63.27 -42.88
N GLY A 215 48.72 63.50 -41.80
CA GLY A 215 48.32 64.84 -41.36
C GLY A 215 49.53 65.75 -41.09
N GLU A 216 50.54 65.25 -40.38
CA GLU A 216 51.80 65.97 -40.13
C GLU A 216 52.57 66.27 -41.44
N SER A 217 52.55 65.34 -42.39
CA SER A 217 53.20 65.53 -43.71
C SER A 217 52.46 66.55 -44.55
N SER A 218 51.13 66.49 -44.60
CA SER A 218 50.28 67.46 -45.30
C SER A 218 50.43 68.86 -44.71
N GLN A 219 50.58 69.00 -43.38
CA GLN A 219 50.89 70.28 -42.74
C GLN A 219 52.24 70.84 -43.19
N LYS A 220 53.29 70.01 -43.29
CA LYS A 220 54.60 70.43 -43.83
C LYS A 220 54.49 70.87 -45.30
N ILE A 221 53.73 70.14 -46.12
CA ILE A 221 53.51 70.52 -47.53
C ILE A 221 52.78 71.87 -47.59
N SER A 222 51.74 72.07 -46.79
CA SER A 222 51.00 73.34 -46.73
C SER A 222 51.93 74.53 -46.42
N GLN A 223 52.87 74.36 -45.48
CA GLN A 223 53.89 75.38 -45.16
C GLN A 223 54.82 75.68 -46.35
N VAL A 224 55.28 74.65 -47.06
CA VAL A 224 56.14 74.81 -48.24
C VAL A 224 55.38 75.49 -49.38
N VAL A 225 54.13 75.09 -49.64
CA VAL A 225 53.29 75.67 -50.70
C VAL A 225 53.01 77.14 -50.43
N SER A 226 52.70 77.50 -49.18
CA SER A 226 52.53 78.91 -48.76
C SER A 226 53.80 79.73 -48.97
N PHE A 227 54.98 79.16 -48.69
CA PHE A 227 56.26 79.82 -48.95
C PHE A 227 56.56 79.99 -50.45
N ILE A 228 56.21 79.01 -51.30
CA ILE A 228 56.37 79.13 -52.76
C ILE A 228 55.41 80.19 -53.31
N GLU A 229 54.17 80.25 -52.82
CA GLU A 229 53.21 81.30 -53.18
C GLU A 229 53.77 82.68 -52.82
N GLU A 230 54.36 82.84 -51.64
CA GLU A 230 55.05 84.08 -51.23
C GLU A 230 56.20 84.44 -52.19
N ILE A 231 57.02 83.46 -52.60
CA ILE A 231 58.09 83.67 -53.58
C ILE A 231 57.53 84.08 -54.94
N ALA A 232 56.48 83.41 -55.42
CA ALA A 232 55.84 83.70 -56.70
C ALA A 232 55.28 85.12 -56.71
N LEU A 233 54.59 85.54 -55.64
CA LEU A 233 54.09 86.91 -55.49
C LEU A 233 55.23 87.93 -55.45
N LYS A 234 56.31 87.68 -54.70
CA LYS A 234 57.50 88.55 -54.69
C LYS A 234 58.16 88.63 -56.07
N THR A 235 58.27 87.51 -56.77
CA THR A 235 58.86 87.43 -58.12
C THR A 235 58.01 88.20 -59.12
N ASN A 236 56.68 88.13 -59.02
CA ASN A 236 55.79 88.92 -59.85
C ASN A 236 55.98 90.43 -59.61
N VAL A 237 56.08 90.87 -58.34
CA VAL A 237 56.38 92.27 -58.00
C VAL A 237 57.74 92.71 -58.54
N LEU A 238 58.77 91.87 -58.42
CA LEU A 238 60.10 92.09 -59.01
C LEU A 238 60.05 92.23 -60.53
N ALA A 239 59.28 91.37 -61.20
CA ALA A 239 59.09 91.39 -62.65
C ALA A 239 58.38 92.67 -63.13
N ILE A 240 57.33 93.10 -62.41
CA ILE A 240 56.65 94.37 -62.69
C ILE A 240 57.63 95.55 -62.53
N ASN A 241 58.39 95.59 -61.43
CA ASN A 241 59.39 96.65 -61.21
C ASN A 241 60.47 96.66 -62.30
N ALA A 242 60.93 95.49 -62.74
CA ALA A 242 61.90 95.35 -63.82
C ALA A 242 61.33 95.78 -65.19
N SER A 243 60.06 95.46 -65.48
CA SER A 243 59.38 95.89 -66.71
C SER A 243 59.23 97.42 -66.76
N VAL A 244 58.87 98.04 -65.63
CA VAL A 244 58.78 99.51 -65.50
C VAL A 244 60.15 100.16 -65.73
N GLU A 245 61.21 99.64 -65.13
CA GLU A 245 62.57 100.21 -65.28
C GLU A 245 63.14 99.97 -66.69
N ALA A 246 62.84 98.83 -67.31
CA ALA A 246 63.19 98.56 -68.71
C ALA A 246 62.43 99.49 -69.67
N GLY A 247 61.17 99.81 -69.38
CA GLY A 247 60.40 100.82 -70.12
C GLY A 247 60.99 102.24 -69.99
N ARG A 248 61.56 102.59 -68.83
CA ARG A 248 62.28 103.87 -68.62
C ARG A 248 63.57 103.99 -69.45
N ALA A 249 64.20 102.88 -69.82
CA ALA A 249 65.40 102.85 -70.64
C ALA A 249 65.14 103.07 -72.15
N GLY A 250 63.89 103.22 -72.58
CA GLY A 250 63.53 103.52 -73.97
C GLY A 250 63.87 102.39 -74.94
N GLU A 251 64.39 102.72 -76.13
CA GLU A 251 64.69 101.73 -77.18
C GLU A 251 65.74 100.67 -76.76
N TYR A 252 66.64 100.99 -75.82
CA TYR A 252 67.64 100.05 -75.31
C TYR A 252 67.08 99.03 -74.31
N GLY A 253 65.86 99.25 -73.79
CA GLY A 253 65.22 98.41 -72.77
C GLY A 253 64.17 97.43 -73.29
N GLN A 254 63.76 97.51 -74.57
CA GLN A 254 62.66 96.70 -75.11
C GLN A 254 62.86 95.19 -74.94
N GLY A 255 64.08 94.67 -75.14
CA GLY A 255 64.39 93.26 -74.91
C GLY A 255 64.26 92.85 -73.44
N PHE A 256 64.57 93.73 -72.50
CA PHE A 256 64.42 93.50 -71.06
C PHE A 256 62.96 93.59 -70.60
N THR A 257 62.15 94.47 -71.21
CA THR A 257 60.71 94.55 -70.94
C THR A 257 60.01 93.23 -71.29
N ILE A 258 60.31 92.64 -72.45
CA ILE A 258 59.73 91.35 -72.87
C ILE A 258 60.10 90.24 -71.89
N VAL A 259 61.36 90.17 -71.44
CA VAL A 259 61.80 89.18 -70.46
C VAL A 259 61.11 89.40 -69.11
N ALA A 260 60.99 90.64 -68.66
CA ALA A 260 60.32 90.97 -67.40
C ALA A 260 58.82 90.61 -67.44
N GLU A 261 58.11 90.86 -68.53
CA GLU A 261 56.71 90.43 -68.72
C GLU A 261 56.57 88.90 -68.72
N GLN A 262 57.50 88.18 -69.37
CA GLN A 262 57.52 86.70 -69.35
C GLN A 262 57.78 86.15 -67.93
N VAL A 263 58.69 86.76 -67.17
CA VAL A 263 58.95 86.36 -65.77
C VAL A 263 57.73 86.66 -64.89
N GLY A 264 57.04 87.79 -65.11
CA GLY A 264 55.80 88.13 -64.41
C GLY A 264 54.68 87.13 -64.69
N ALA A 265 54.47 86.79 -65.96
CA ALA A 265 53.48 85.79 -66.37
C ALA A 265 53.79 84.40 -65.78
N LEU A 266 55.06 83.98 -65.75
CA LEU A 266 55.48 82.73 -65.09
C LEU A 266 55.26 82.77 -63.58
N ALA A 267 55.51 83.92 -62.94
CA ALA A 267 55.28 84.10 -61.52
C ALA A 267 53.78 84.05 -61.15
N GLU A 268 52.93 84.67 -61.96
CA GLU A 268 51.46 84.58 -61.82
C GLU A 268 50.96 83.15 -62.03
N GLN A 269 51.46 82.46 -63.06
CA GLN A 269 51.14 81.06 -63.30
C GLN A 269 51.60 80.15 -62.15
N SER A 270 52.78 80.41 -61.58
CA SER A 270 53.28 79.68 -60.40
C SER A 270 52.42 79.93 -59.17
N ALA A 271 51.96 81.17 -58.94
CA ALA A 271 51.08 81.51 -57.81
C ALA A 271 49.71 80.83 -57.94
N ALA A 272 49.15 80.80 -59.16
CA ALA A 272 47.91 80.09 -59.46
C ALA A 272 48.05 78.58 -59.20
N ALA A 273 49.15 77.96 -59.67
CA ALA A 273 49.43 76.55 -59.44
C ALA A 273 49.64 76.23 -57.94
N THR A 274 50.35 77.07 -57.18
CA THR A 274 50.49 76.88 -55.72
C THR A 274 49.16 76.98 -54.99
N LYS A 275 48.26 77.86 -55.43
CA LYS A 275 46.92 77.98 -54.85
C LYS A 275 46.07 76.74 -55.09
N GLU A 276 46.17 76.14 -56.26
CA GLU A 276 45.52 74.85 -56.57
C GLU A 276 46.07 73.72 -55.68
N ILE A 277 47.39 73.64 -55.53
CA ILE A 277 48.02 72.67 -54.62
C ILE A 277 47.58 72.91 -53.17
N ALA A 278 47.48 74.17 -52.71
CA ALA A 278 47.03 74.50 -51.37
C ALA A 278 45.61 73.98 -51.10
N ASN A 279 44.70 74.12 -52.08
CA ASN A 279 43.34 73.57 -51.98
C ASN A 279 43.34 72.04 -51.88
N ILE A 280 44.17 71.34 -52.68
CA ILE A 280 44.31 69.88 -52.61
C ILE A 280 44.83 69.44 -51.24
N VAL A 281 45.85 70.13 -50.71
CA VAL A 281 46.42 69.82 -49.39
C VAL A 281 45.41 70.06 -48.28
N ALA A 282 44.61 71.13 -48.35
CA ALA A 282 43.54 71.39 -47.41
C ALA A 282 42.46 70.29 -47.43
N ALA A 283 42.09 69.80 -48.62
CA ALA A 283 41.17 68.66 -48.75
C ALA A 283 41.75 67.38 -48.12
N ILE A 284 43.03 67.05 -48.38
CA ILE A 284 43.71 65.90 -47.76
C ILE A 284 43.73 66.02 -46.23
N GLN A 285 43.96 67.23 -45.69
CA GLN A 285 43.93 67.46 -44.25
C GLN A 285 42.55 67.21 -43.65
N ALA A 286 41.50 67.72 -44.29
CA ALA A 286 40.12 67.51 -43.85
C ALA A 286 39.75 66.02 -43.86
N GLU A 287 39.99 65.31 -44.97
CA GLU A 287 39.75 63.86 -45.08
C GLU A 287 40.57 63.08 -44.03
N THR A 288 41.82 63.47 -43.79
CA THR A 288 42.66 62.83 -42.76
C THR A 288 42.09 63.00 -41.36
N GLN A 289 41.51 64.15 -41.05
CA GLN A 289 40.88 64.42 -39.77
C GLN A 289 39.60 63.59 -39.60
N GLU A 290 38.78 63.48 -40.64
CA GLU A 290 37.57 62.64 -40.64
C GLU A 290 37.92 61.16 -40.39
N VAL A 291 38.94 60.63 -41.08
CA VAL A 291 39.39 59.25 -40.87
C VAL A 291 39.94 59.05 -39.45
N ASN A 292 40.66 60.02 -38.89
CA ASN A 292 41.14 59.92 -37.50
C ASN A 292 39.98 59.84 -36.49
N GLN A 293 38.94 60.66 -36.67
CA GLN A 293 37.75 60.60 -35.82
C GLN A 293 37.03 59.25 -35.95
N ALA A 294 36.94 58.71 -37.17
CA ALA A 294 36.40 57.38 -37.40
C ALA A 294 37.23 56.27 -36.71
N MET A 295 38.57 56.39 -36.70
CA MET A 295 39.46 55.44 -36.00
C MET A 295 39.34 55.50 -34.47
N GLU A 296 39.12 56.69 -33.90
CA GLU A 296 38.89 56.86 -32.46
C GLU A 296 37.55 56.23 -32.03
N SER A 297 36.50 56.47 -32.82
CA SER A 297 35.21 55.78 -32.65
C SER A 297 35.35 54.27 -32.77
N GLY A 298 36.06 53.78 -33.80
CA GLY A 298 36.34 52.36 -34.00
C GLY A 298 37.10 51.72 -32.84
N THR A 299 38.03 52.45 -32.22
CA THR A 299 38.74 51.98 -31.02
C THR A 299 37.80 51.79 -29.84
N THR A 300 36.89 52.75 -29.62
CA THR A 300 35.86 52.65 -28.57
C THR A 300 34.93 51.46 -28.81
N GLN A 301 34.50 51.26 -30.06
CA GLN A 301 33.61 50.16 -30.44
C GLN A 301 34.28 48.78 -30.26
N VAL A 302 35.58 48.68 -30.54
CA VAL A 302 36.38 47.46 -30.28
C VAL A 302 36.42 47.12 -28.79
N VAL A 303 36.60 48.10 -27.91
CA VAL A 303 36.60 47.88 -26.45
C VAL A 303 35.24 47.37 -25.98
N GLU A 304 34.16 48.01 -26.42
CA GLU A 304 32.81 47.62 -26.01
C GLU A 304 32.42 46.23 -26.55
N THR A 305 32.80 45.92 -27.79
CA THR A 305 32.58 44.59 -28.37
C THR A 305 33.36 43.51 -27.60
N THR A 306 34.59 43.81 -27.17
CA THR A 306 35.38 42.89 -26.33
C THR A 306 34.66 42.59 -25.02
N ARG A 307 34.10 43.61 -24.36
CA ARG A 307 33.34 43.46 -23.10
C ARG A 307 32.09 42.61 -23.29
N LEU A 308 31.37 42.77 -24.40
CA LEU A 308 30.18 41.97 -24.72
C LEU A 308 30.52 40.49 -24.97
N VAL A 309 31.63 40.22 -25.66
CA VAL A 309 32.10 38.85 -25.88
C VAL A 309 32.47 38.17 -24.57
N GLU A 310 33.17 38.86 -23.66
CA GLU A 310 33.50 38.33 -22.34
C GLU A 310 32.25 38.03 -21.50
N SER A 311 31.27 38.94 -21.50
CA SER A 311 29.98 38.70 -20.84
C SER A 311 29.24 37.50 -21.43
N THR A 312 29.36 37.28 -22.74
CA THR A 312 28.75 36.12 -23.41
C THR A 312 29.43 34.82 -22.99
N LYS A 313 30.76 34.80 -22.85
CA LYS A 313 31.50 33.64 -22.34
C LYS A 313 31.11 33.27 -20.90
N GLN A 314 30.90 34.27 -20.04
CA GLN A 314 30.42 34.05 -18.67
C GLN A 314 29.02 33.41 -18.68
N SER A 315 28.10 33.91 -19.51
CA SER A 315 26.77 33.31 -19.66
C SER A 315 26.84 31.86 -20.18
N LEU A 316 27.68 31.58 -21.17
CA LEU A 316 27.89 30.21 -21.68
C LEU A 316 28.41 29.27 -20.57
N SER A 317 29.32 29.76 -19.72
CA SER A 317 29.85 28.99 -18.59
C SER A 317 28.77 28.66 -17.56
N LEU A 318 27.87 29.61 -17.28
CA LEU A 318 26.72 29.37 -16.40
C LEU A 318 25.74 28.34 -16.99
N VAL A 319 25.48 28.39 -18.30
CA VAL A 319 24.64 27.39 -18.96
C VAL A 319 25.28 26.00 -18.86
N LEU A 320 26.61 25.91 -18.96
CA LEU A 320 27.34 24.65 -18.80
C LEU A 320 27.16 24.05 -17.40
N GLU A 321 27.29 24.86 -16.35
CA GLU A 321 27.07 24.45 -14.95
C GLU A 321 25.63 23.94 -14.76
N LYS A 322 24.64 24.68 -15.27
CA LYS A 322 23.23 24.26 -15.20
C LYS A 322 22.93 23.00 -16.00
N SER A 323 23.60 22.80 -17.12
CA SER A 323 23.53 21.57 -17.89
C SER A 323 24.05 20.37 -17.08
N GLN A 324 25.15 20.53 -16.34
CA GLN A 324 25.67 19.48 -15.46
C GLN A 324 24.72 19.16 -14.29
N GLU A 325 24.11 20.17 -13.66
CA GLU A 325 23.08 19.98 -12.63
C GLU A 325 21.89 19.16 -13.16
N VAL A 326 21.41 19.47 -14.37
CA VAL A 326 20.33 18.72 -15.02
C VAL A 326 20.72 17.25 -15.23
N ASN A 327 21.95 16.99 -15.68
CA ASN A 327 22.44 15.62 -15.86
C ASN A 327 22.43 14.82 -14.54
N GLN A 328 22.91 15.42 -13.44
CA GLN A 328 22.86 14.80 -12.11
C GLN A 328 21.43 14.49 -11.64
N LEU A 329 20.49 15.40 -11.90
CA LEU A 329 19.07 15.19 -11.61
C LEU A 329 18.51 14.03 -12.44
N MET A 330 18.85 13.93 -13.73
CA MET A 330 18.42 12.82 -14.58
C MET A 330 18.96 11.47 -14.08
N GLY A 331 20.22 11.43 -13.63
CA GLY A 331 20.78 10.24 -12.98
C GLY A 331 20.01 9.82 -11.72
N SER A 332 19.63 10.79 -10.89
CA SER A 332 18.83 10.55 -9.67
C SER A 332 17.40 10.06 -9.99
N ILE A 333 16.79 10.61 -11.04
CA ILE A 333 15.48 10.15 -11.53
C ILE A 333 15.59 8.71 -12.04
N SER A 334 16.62 8.38 -12.83
CA SER A 334 16.87 7.03 -13.32
C SER A 334 17.04 6.01 -12.18
N GLN A 335 17.79 6.36 -11.13
CA GLN A 335 17.91 5.50 -9.95
C GLN A 335 16.56 5.32 -9.23
N SER A 336 15.76 6.38 -9.15
CA SER A 336 14.43 6.35 -8.52
C SER A 336 13.44 5.49 -9.32
N THR A 337 13.47 5.56 -10.65
CA THR A 337 12.60 4.72 -11.50
C THR A 337 12.95 3.24 -11.39
N VAL A 338 14.24 2.89 -11.30
CA VAL A 338 14.67 1.50 -11.00
C VAL A 338 14.11 1.02 -9.66
N SER A 339 14.22 1.83 -8.61
CA SER A 339 13.66 1.49 -7.31
C SER A 339 12.14 1.34 -7.36
N GLN A 340 11.43 2.25 -8.03
CA GLN A 340 9.98 2.19 -8.18
C GLN A 340 9.53 0.95 -8.98
N ALA A 341 10.29 0.54 -10.00
CA ALA A 341 10.01 -0.69 -10.75
C ALA A 341 10.13 -1.94 -9.85
N SER A 342 11.18 -2.01 -9.03
CA SER A 342 11.35 -3.10 -8.05
C SER A 342 10.22 -3.15 -7.02
N THR A 343 9.82 -1.99 -6.50
CA THR A 343 8.68 -1.90 -5.56
C THR A 343 7.38 -2.32 -6.23
N SER A 344 7.14 -1.90 -7.47
CA SER A 344 5.96 -2.29 -8.25
C SER A 344 5.87 -3.81 -8.40
N GLN A 345 6.99 -4.47 -8.73
CA GLN A 345 7.05 -5.93 -8.82
C GLN A 345 6.74 -6.61 -7.47
N THR A 346 7.23 -6.02 -6.37
CA THR A 346 6.94 -6.53 -5.02
C THR A 346 5.46 -6.43 -4.69
N ILE A 347 4.81 -5.31 -5.03
CA ILE A 347 3.37 -5.11 -4.85
C ILE A 347 2.59 -6.11 -5.71
N THR A 348 3.00 -6.33 -6.97
CA THR A 348 2.38 -7.35 -7.85
C THR A 348 2.38 -8.73 -7.19
N ASN A 349 3.53 -9.18 -6.68
CA ASN A 349 3.64 -10.48 -6.02
C ASN A 349 2.77 -10.55 -4.75
N LEU A 350 2.73 -9.46 -3.97
CA LEU A 350 1.91 -9.39 -2.75
C LEU A 350 0.41 -9.47 -3.08
N MET A 351 -0.05 -8.74 -4.10
CA MET A 351 -1.46 -8.75 -4.51
C MET A 351 -1.89 -10.09 -5.09
N GLN A 352 -1.00 -10.78 -5.83
CA GLN A 352 -1.25 -12.16 -6.26
C GLN A 352 -1.43 -13.09 -5.07
N LYS A 353 -0.55 -12.99 -4.06
CA LYS A 353 -0.64 -13.79 -2.84
C LYS A 353 -1.92 -13.50 -2.04
N ILE A 354 -2.35 -12.24 -1.98
CA ILE A 354 -3.63 -11.87 -1.34
C ILE A 354 -4.79 -12.51 -2.11
N ALA A 355 -4.83 -12.39 -3.44
CA ALA A 355 -5.88 -12.99 -4.25
C ALA A 355 -5.96 -14.52 -4.08
N GLU A 356 -4.82 -15.21 -4.00
CA GLU A 356 -4.76 -16.66 -3.72
C GLU A 356 -5.26 -16.99 -2.30
N LEU A 357 -4.85 -16.23 -1.29
CA LEU A 357 -5.26 -16.43 0.09
C LEU A 357 -6.76 -16.18 0.29
N SER A 358 -7.30 -15.12 -0.31
CA SER A 358 -8.72 -14.79 -0.24
C SER A 358 -9.54 -15.85 -1.00
N ALA A 359 -9.07 -16.36 -2.16
CA ALA A 359 -9.71 -17.48 -2.83
C ALA A 359 -9.75 -18.75 -1.94
N SER A 360 -8.63 -19.08 -1.28
CA SER A 360 -8.56 -20.21 -0.34
C SER A 360 -9.45 -20.02 0.89
N THR A 361 -9.56 -18.79 1.38
CA THR A 361 -10.46 -18.41 2.49
C THR A 361 -11.92 -18.60 2.08
N SER A 362 -12.30 -18.16 0.88
CA SER A 362 -13.67 -18.35 0.36
C SER A 362 -14.02 -19.84 0.23
N GLU A 363 -13.10 -20.66 -0.30
CA GLU A 363 -13.29 -22.12 -0.39
C GLU A 363 -13.42 -22.78 1.00
N SER A 364 -12.56 -22.38 1.94
CA SER A 364 -12.58 -22.91 3.31
C SER A 364 -13.85 -22.53 4.04
N SER A 365 -14.30 -21.28 3.91
CA SER A 365 -15.59 -20.82 4.44
C SER A 365 -16.76 -21.60 3.85
N SER A 366 -16.73 -21.90 2.55
CA SER A 366 -17.77 -22.75 1.93
C SER A 366 -17.79 -24.17 2.54
N LYS A 367 -16.63 -24.77 2.81
CA LYS A 367 -16.54 -26.07 3.50
C LYS A 367 -17.06 -26.00 4.93
N VAL A 368 -16.72 -24.96 5.68
CA VAL A 368 -17.20 -24.77 7.05
C VAL A 368 -18.73 -24.57 7.06
N ALA A 369 -19.29 -23.79 6.13
CA ALA A 369 -20.73 -23.62 6.00
C ALA A 369 -21.43 -24.97 5.76
N GLN A 370 -20.87 -25.83 4.92
CA GLN A 370 -21.39 -27.18 4.72
C GLN A 370 -21.35 -28.01 6.01
N SER A 371 -20.24 -27.99 6.76
CA SER A 371 -20.14 -28.69 8.05
C SER A 371 -21.13 -28.15 9.09
N ILE A 372 -21.42 -26.85 9.08
CA ILE A 372 -22.45 -26.24 9.94
C ILE A 372 -23.84 -26.80 9.60
N VAL A 373 -24.18 -26.91 8.32
CA VAL A 373 -25.46 -27.52 7.87
C VAL A 373 -25.57 -28.97 8.33
N GLU A 374 -24.52 -29.76 8.16
CA GLU A 374 -24.48 -31.17 8.60
C GLU A 374 -24.62 -31.28 10.13
N THR A 375 -23.92 -30.43 10.89
CA THR A 375 -23.98 -30.42 12.36
C THR A 375 -25.36 -29.94 12.85
N ALA A 376 -25.97 -28.97 12.17
CA ALA A 376 -27.30 -28.48 12.49
C ALA A 376 -28.36 -29.58 12.30
N ALA A 377 -28.23 -30.40 11.24
CA ALA A 377 -29.10 -31.56 11.03
C ALA A 377 -28.97 -32.60 12.17
N VAL A 378 -27.75 -32.85 12.66
CA VAL A 378 -27.51 -33.74 13.80
C VAL A 378 -28.10 -33.16 15.09
N ALA A 379 -27.87 -31.88 15.37
CA ALA A 379 -28.42 -31.19 16.53
C ALA A 379 -29.96 -31.19 16.53
N GLN A 380 -30.59 -30.95 15.38
CA GLN A 380 -32.05 -31.00 15.22
C GLN A 380 -32.61 -32.40 15.43
N LYS A 381 -31.89 -33.44 14.97
CA LYS A 381 -32.27 -34.83 15.22
C LYS A 381 -32.21 -35.15 16.72
N LEU A 382 -31.13 -34.73 17.39
CA LEU A 382 -30.97 -34.94 18.83
C LEU A 382 -32.04 -34.18 19.63
N GLU A 383 -32.33 -32.93 19.27
CA GLU A 383 -33.40 -32.13 19.88
C GLU A 383 -34.76 -32.83 19.73
N THR A 384 -35.07 -33.36 18.54
CA THR A 384 -36.30 -34.15 18.30
C THR A 384 -36.33 -35.41 19.16
N THR A 385 -35.23 -36.16 19.26
CA THR A 385 -35.15 -37.38 20.06
C THR A 385 -35.30 -37.09 21.56
N VAL A 386 -34.63 -36.06 22.07
CA VAL A 386 -34.75 -35.67 23.49
C VAL A 386 -36.13 -35.07 23.77
N GLY A 387 -36.73 -34.38 22.80
CA GLY A 387 -38.08 -33.84 22.89
C GLY A 387 -39.20 -34.89 22.96
N GLN A 388 -38.90 -36.17 22.69
CA GLN A 388 -39.84 -37.28 22.93
C GLN A 388 -39.99 -37.58 24.42
N PHE A 389 -38.99 -37.27 25.25
CA PHE A 389 -39.11 -37.42 26.69
C PHE A 389 -39.96 -36.29 27.28
N LYS A 390 -41.00 -36.67 28.02
CA LYS A 390 -41.82 -35.73 28.77
C LYS A 390 -41.13 -35.43 30.10
N VAL A 391 -40.72 -34.19 30.27
CA VAL A 391 -40.07 -33.68 31.48
C VAL A 391 -40.99 -32.69 32.17
N ALA A 392 -40.84 -32.50 33.48
CA ALA A 392 -41.55 -31.44 34.19
C ALA A 392 -41.06 -30.10 33.63
N GLY A 393 -41.99 -29.25 33.21
CA GLY A 393 -41.72 -27.97 32.54
C GLY A 393 -41.02 -26.96 33.43
#